data_AF-A0AAV5GW23-F1
#
_entry.id   AF-A0AAV5GW23-F1
#
_cell.length_a   1.000
_cell.length_b   1.000
_cell.length_c   1.000
_cell.angle_alpha   90.00
_cell.angle_beta   90.00
_cell.angle_gamma   90.00
#
_symmetry.space_group_name_H-M   'P 1'
#
loop_
_entity.id
_entity.type
_entity.pdbx_description
1 polymer ?
#
loop_
_entity_poly.entity_id
_entity_poly.type
_entity_poly.pdbx_seq_one_letter_code
_entity_poly.pdbx_strand_id
1 'polypeptide(L)'
;MSNKSSPSHPPYSEMVDCALHSGKGEKISRKKIYEYIAEVYKVQIAGNDNSKDRFKKAMDKRISDGLVVQEKQSFEFTAAGEKYYKDTYESTSEEEDEDEAPKAAGKKTEK
;
A
#
# COMPACT_ATOMS: atom_id res chain seq x y z
N MET A 1 4.39 -18.06 31.23
CA MET A 1 3.91 -18.23 29.85
C MET A 1 3.69 -16.86 29.24
N SER A 2 4.63 -16.38 28.43
CA SER A 2 4.53 -15.07 27.78
C SER A 2 3.78 -15.20 26.46
N ASN A 3 2.45 -15.25 26.52
CA ASN A 3 1.62 -15.13 25.32
C ASN A 3 1.56 -13.63 24.95
N LYS A 4 2.63 -13.14 24.29
CA LYS A 4 2.57 -11.85 23.58
C LYS A 4 1.64 -12.08 22.40
N SER A 5 0.36 -11.76 22.57
CA SER A 5 -0.58 -11.71 21.46
C SER A 5 -0.04 -10.72 20.44
N SER A 6 0.51 -11.23 19.33
CA SER A 6 0.81 -10.41 18.17
C SER A 6 -0.45 -9.64 17.80
N PRO A 7 -0.35 -8.37 17.37
CA PRO A 7 -1.52 -7.67 16.85
C PRO A 7 -2.12 -8.55 15.74
N SER A 8 -3.43 -8.83 15.84
CA SER A 8 -4.16 -9.68 14.89
C SER A 8 -4.31 -9.04 13.51
N HIS A 9 -3.73 -7.86 13.31
CA HIS A 9 -3.82 -7.04 12.11
C HIS A 9 -2.43 -6.50 11.73
N PRO A 10 -2.19 -6.22 10.44
CA PRO A 10 -0.96 -5.59 9.97
C PRO A 10 -0.77 -4.18 10.55
N PRO A 11 0.41 -3.57 10.39
CA PRO A 11 0.66 -2.19 10.81
C PRO A 11 -0.28 -1.20 10.10
N TYR A 12 -0.55 -0.06 10.75
CA TYR A 12 -1.46 0.96 10.20
C TYR A 12 -1.00 1.52 8.86
N SER A 13 0.30 1.53 8.57
CA SER A 13 0.83 1.92 7.26
C SER A 13 0.34 1.00 6.15
N GLU A 14 0.40 -0.31 6.36
CA GLU A 14 -0.04 -1.30 5.38
C GLU A 14 -1.56 -1.27 5.20
N MET A 15 -2.30 -1.19 6.30
CA MET A 15 -3.77 -1.05 6.25
C MET A 15 -4.20 0.20 5.47
N VAL A 16 -3.46 1.31 5.63
CA VAL A 16 -3.65 2.55 4.89
C VAL A 16 -3.36 2.36 3.41
N ASP A 17 -2.24 1.74 3.08
CA ASP A 17 -1.82 1.55 1.71
C ASP A 17 -2.82 0.67 0.93
N CYS A 18 -3.27 -0.44 1.52
CA CYS A 18 -4.30 -1.29 0.94
C CYS A 18 -5.65 -0.56 0.78
N ALA A 19 -6.02 0.26 1.77
CA ALA A 19 -7.25 1.05 1.69
C ALA A 19 -7.17 2.07 0.55
N LEU A 20 -6.04 2.75 0.36
CA LEU A 20 -5.81 3.68 -0.75
C LEU A 20 -5.75 2.97 -2.10
N HIS A 21 -5.15 1.78 -2.16
CA HIS A 21 -5.11 0.96 -3.37
C HIS A 21 -6.51 0.50 -3.80
N SER A 22 -7.41 0.25 -2.83
CA SER A 22 -8.79 -0.16 -3.13
C SER A 22 -9.57 0.83 -3.98
N GLY A 23 -9.17 2.11 -3.97
CA GLY A 23 -9.73 3.16 -4.82
C GLY A 23 -9.22 3.15 -6.25
N LYS A 24 -8.28 2.26 -6.61
CA LYS A 24 -7.76 2.07 -7.97
C LYS A 24 -7.33 3.37 -8.66
N GLY A 25 -6.62 4.23 -7.93
CA GLY A 25 -6.16 5.54 -8.40
C GLY A 25 -7.18 6.68 -8.25
N GLU A 26 -8.39 6.39 -7.75
CA GLU A 26 -9.37 7.42 -7.40
C GLU A 26 -9.15 7.98 -5.98
N LYS A 27 -9.62 9.22 -5.78
CA LYS A 27 -9.64 9.89 -4.48
C LYS A 27 -10.56 9.17 -3.49
N ILE A 28 -10.01 8.78 -2.35
CA ILE A 28 -10.76 8.12 -1.28
C ILE A 28 -10.90 9.06 -0.09
N SER A 29 -12.12 9.21 0.41
CA SER A 29 -12.36 9.99 1.63
C SER A 29 -11.81 9.28 2.87
N ARG A 30 -11.43 10.05 3.88
CA ARG A 30 -11.03 9.51 5.20
C ARG A 30 -12.03 8.50 5.77
N LYS A 31 -13.33 8.77 5.56
CA LYS A 31 -14.42 7.88 6.04
C LYS A 31 -14.38 6.53 5.34
N LYS A 32 -14.22 6.49 4.01
CA LYS A 32 -14.09 5.24 3.25
C LYS A 32 -12.85 4.44 3.67
N ILE A 33 -11.73 5.11 3.95
CA ILE A 33 -10.53 4.45 4.47
C ILE A 33 -10.82 3.78 5.83
N TYR A 34 -11.56 4.45 6.71
CA TYR A 34 -11.94 3.88 8.01
C TYR A 34 -12.90 2.70 7.88
N GLU A 35 -13.87 2.81 6.97
CA GLU A 35 -14.80 1.71 6.66
C GLU A 35 -14.04 0.50 6.13
N TYR A 36 -13.15 0.68 5.14
CA TYR A 36 -12.32 -0.40 4.61
C TYR A 36 -11.52 -1.09 5.72
N ILE A 37 -10.83 -0.32 6.58
CA ILE A 37 -10.00 -0.90 7.63
C ILE A 37 -10.84 -1.66 8.68
N ALA A 38 -12.03 -1.14 9.01
CA ALA A 38 -12.96 -1.80 9.91
C ALA A 38 -13.54 -3.09 9.30
N GLU A 39 -13.83 -3.10 8.00
CA GLU A 39 -14.41 -4.25 7.31
C GLU A 39 -13.38 -5.36 7.08
N VAL A 40 -12.19 -5.01 6.59
CA VAL A 40 -11.14 -5.95 6.20
C VAL A 40 -10.34 -6.44 7.41
N TYR A 41 -9.87 -5.53 8.27
CA TYR A 41 -8.97 -5.86 9.38
C TYR A 41 -9.65 -5.93 10.74
N LYS A 42 -10.96 -5.65 10.81
CA LYS A 42 -11.74 -5.58 12.06
C LYS A 42 -11.20 -4.57 13.07
N VAL A 43 -10.54 -3.50 12.58
CA VAL A 43 -9.98 -2.43 13.41
C VAL A 43 -10.88 -1.19 13.41
N GLN A 44 -11.39 -0.82 14.58
CA GLN A 44 -12.16 0.42 14.79
C GLN A 44 -11.23 1.63 14.99
N ILE A 45 -11.18 2.53 14.00
CA ILE A 45 -10.39 3.77 14.07
C ILE A 45 -11.20 4.94 14.61
N ALA A 46 -12.44 5.14 14.15
CA ALA A 46 -13.23 6.35 14.48
C ALA A 46 -13.57 6.47 15.98
N GLY A 47 -13.68 5.36 16.71
CA GLY A 47 -13.99 5.33 18.14
C GLY A 47 -12.80 5.29 19.09
N ASN A 48 -11.55 5.20 18.60
CA ASN A 48 -10.37 4.98 19.44
C ASN A 48 -9.26 5.99 19.12
N ASP A 49 -8.94 6.87 20.06
CA ASP A 49 -7.99 7.97 19.83
C ASP A 49 -6.56 7.49 19.57
N ASN A 50 -6.12 6.40 20.23
CA ASN A 50 -4.82 5.80 19.94
C ASN A 50 -4.75 5.25 18.50
N SER A 51 -5.84 4.66 18.01
CA SER A 51 -5.94 4.19 16.62
C SER A 51 -5.92 5.37 15.64
N LYS A 52 -6.62 6.47 15.97
CA LYS A 52 -6.61 7.70 15.15
C LYS A 52 -5.22 8.30 15.05
N ASP A 53 -4.49 8.37 16.15
CA ASP A 53 -3.13 8.93 16.16
C ASP A 53 -2.16 8.06 15.36
N ARG A 54 -2.25 6.73 15.48
CA ARG A 54 -1.45 5.81 14.67
C ARG A 54 -1.78 5.90 13.19
N PHE A 55 -3.07 5.94 12.86
CA PHE A 55 -3.54 6.18 11.49
C PHE A 55 -3.00 7.49 10.93
N LYS A 56 -3.13 8.58 11.70
CA LYS A 56 -2.68 9.90 11.30
C LYS A 56 -1.18 9.91 11.05
N LYS A 57 -0.38 9.34 11.96
CA LYS A 57 1.08 9.21 11.79
C LYS A 57 1.46 8.41 10.54
N ALA A 58 0.75 7.31 10.27
CA ALA A 58 0.97 6.53 9.06
C ALA A 58 0.67 7.33 7.79
N MET A 59 -0.46 8.06 7.78
CA MET A 59 -0.85 8.87 6.63
C MET A 59 0.08 10.08 6.42
N ASP A 60 0.40 10.81 7.49
CA ASP A 60 1.32 11.95 7.46
C ASP A 60 2.69 11.51 6.95
N LYS A 61 3.16 10.31 7.31
CA LYS A 61 4.39 9.73 6.78
C LYS A 61 4.30 9.48 5.27
N ARG A 62 3.23 8.86 4.78
CA ARG A 62 3.06 8.61 3.33
C ARG A 62 2.94 9.91 2.51
N ILE A 63 2.34 10.95 3.09
CA ILE A 63 2.30 12.29 2.50
C ILE A 63 3.69 12.92 2.49
N SER A 64 4.43 12.86 3.61
CA SER A 64 5.79 13.37 3.70
C SER A 64 6.76 12.66 2.76
N ASP A 65 6.57 11.36 2.54
CA ASP A 65 7.36 10.53 1.63
C ASP A 65 6.95 10.77 0.15
N GLY A 66 5.94 11.61 -0.12
CA GLY A 66 5.46 11.95 -1.48
C GLY A 66 4.65 10.84 -2.16
N LEU A 67 4.25 9.81 -1.41
CA LEU A 67 3.53 8.64 -1.90
C LEU A 67 2.02 8.88 -1.99
N VAL A 68 1.51 9.75 -1.12
CA VAL A 68 0.08 10.08 -1.03
C VAL A 68 -0.08 11.60 -1.11
N VAL A 69 -1.09 12.06 -1.84
CA VAL A 69 -1.48 13.47 -1.79
C VAL A 69 -2.84 13.60 -1.11
N GLN A 70 -2.96 14.64 -0.28
CA GLN A 70 -4.20 14.96 0.41
C GLN A 70 -4.87 16.14 -0.28
N GLU A 71 -6.13 15.93 -0.65
CA GLU A 71 -7.03 16.99 -1.10
C GLU A 71 -8.20 17.12 -0.13
N LYS A 72 -8.16 18.16 0.71
CA LYS A 72 -9.17 18.39 1.77
C LYS A 72 -9.33 17.16 2.68
N GLN A 73 -10.41 16.41 2.49
CA GLN A 73 -10.78 15.22 3.28
C GLN A 73 -10.59 13.91 2.50
N SER A 74 -10.01 14.00 1.30
CA SER A 74 -9.73 12.88 0.41
C SER A 74 -8.23 12.70 0.23
N PHE A 75 -7.85 11.46 -0.05
CA PHE A 75 -6.48 11.02 -0.24
C PHE A 75 -6.41 10.17 -1.50
N GLU A 76 -5.33 10.30 -2.24
CA GLU A 76 -5.06 9.48 -3.42
C GLU A 76 -3.58 9.10 -3.45
N PHE A 77 -3.28 7.96 -4.06
CA PHE A 77 -1.90 7.63 -4.36
C PHE A 77 -1.36 8.54 -5.45
N THR A 78 -0.10 8.95 -5.29
CA THR A 78 0.66 9.50 -6.41
C THR A 78 1.17 8.35 -7.28
N ALA A 79 1.67 8.65 -8.48
CA ALA A 79 2.33 7.64 -9.32
C ALA A 79 3.50 6.94 -8.58
N ALA A 80 4.19 7.65 -7.69
CA ALA A 80 5.22 7.07 -6.83
C ALA A 80 4.62 6.15 -5.75
N GLY A 81 3.48 6.52 -5.16
CA GLY A 81 2.74 5.69 -4.21
C GLY A 81 2.23 4.38 -4.81
N GLU A 82 1.66 4.43 -6.01
CA GLU A 82 1.23 3.22 -6.71
C GLU A 82 2.39 2.29 -7.04
N LYS A 83 3.52 2.84 -7.51
CA LYS A 83 4.72 2.06 -7.78
C LYS A 83 5.27 1.44 -6.49
N TYR A 84 5.34 2.21 -5.41
CA TYR A 84 5.78 1.73 -4.11
C TYR A 84 4.86 0.60 -3.61
N TYR A 85 3.53 0.76 -3.75
CA TYR A 85 2.57 -0.26 -3.37
C TYR A 85 2.82 -1.57 -4.13
N LYS A 86 2.93 -1.48 -5.46
CA LYS A 86 3.22 -2.63 -6.32
C LYS A 86 4.52 -3.31 -5.92
N ASP A 87 5.60 -2.55 -5.76
CA ASP A 87 6.92 -3.05 -5.37
C ASP A 87 6.94 -3.69 -3.97
N THR A 88 6.16 -3.14 -3.03
CA THR A 88 6.17 -3.60 -1.64
C THR A 88 5.22 -4.78 -1.39
N TYR A 89 4.07 -4.81 -2.06
CA TYR A 89 2.97 -5.72 -1.74
C TYR A 89 2.57 -6.66 -2.89
N GLU A 90 2.77 -6.26 -4.16
CA GLU A 90 2.46 -7.11 -5.32
C GLU A 90 3.71 -7.82 -5.88
N SER A 91 4.90 -7.25 -5.73
CA SER A 91 6.16 -7.87 -6.19
C SER A 91 6.58 -9.09 -5.37
N THR A 92 5.85 -9.46 -4.32
CA THR A 92 5.98 -10.76 -3.64
C THR A 92 5.06 -11.83 -4.24
N SER A 93 4.32 -11.54 -5.32
CA SER A 93 3.44 -12.50 -5.99
C SER A 93 4.03 -13.14 -7.25
N GLU A 94 5.26 -12.81 -7.66
CA GLU A 94 5.96 -13.48 -8.76
C GLU A 94 7.43 -13.71 -8.38
N GLU A 95 7.64 -14.76 -7.57
CA GLU A 95 8.72 -15.71 -7.83
C GLU A 95 8.06 -17.05 -8.21
N GLU A 96 7.44 -17.10 -9.39
CA GLU A 96 7.70 -18.23 -10.28
C GLU A 96 8.87 -17.82 -11.16
N ASP A 97 10.03 -18.22 -10.67
CA ASP A 97 11.27 -18.46 -11.41
C ASP A 97 10.95 -19.04 -12.80
N GLU A 98 11.25 -18.30 -13.87
CA GLU A 98 12.16 -18.82 -14.87
C GLU A 98 12.84 -17.69 -15.65
N ASP A 99 14.14 -17.86 -15.68
CA ASP A 99 15.21 -16.92 -15.92
C ASP A 99 15.35 -16.45 -17.38
N GLU A 100 16.13 -15.38 -17.52
CA GLU A 100 16.94 -15.02 -18.68
C GLU A 100 16.32 -14.20 -19.85
N ALA A 101 16.39 -12.88 -19.67
CA ALA A 101 16.79 -11.95 -20.74
C ALA A 101 18.33 -12.03 -20.96
N PRO A 102 19.01 -11.36 -21.93
CA PRO A 102 18.55 -10.50 -23.03
C PRO A 102 19.33 -10.59 -24.39
N LYS A 103 18.75 -9.98 -25.44
CA LYS A 103 19.37 -9.20 -26.55
C LYS A 103 20.63 -9.73 -27.29
N ALA A 104 20.55 -9.78 -28.63
CA ALA A 104 21.26 -8.82 -29.53
C ALA A 104 21.10 -9.16 -31.02
N ALA A 105 20.95 -8.11 -31.82
CA ALA A 105 20.93 -8.12 -33.27
C ALA A 105 22.30 -8.46 -33.90
N GLY A 106 22.30 -9.05 -35.11
CA GLY A 106 23.49 -8.97 -35.97
C GLY A 106 23.60 -10.04 -37.05
N LYS A 107 23.41 -9.62 -38.31
CA LYS A 107 23.70 -10.29 -39.59
C LYS A 107 24.91 -11.24 -39.60
N LYS A 108 24.84 -12.33 -40.40
CA LYS A 108 25.72 -12.55 -41.55
C LYS A 108 25.27 -13.70 -42.46
N THR A 109 25.47 -13.42 -43.75
CA THR A 109 25.31 -14.18 -44.99
C THR A 109 26.28 -15.35 -45.12
N GLU A 110 26.02 -16.21 -46.13
CA GLU A 110 26.90 -17.21 -46.79
C GLU A 110 27.09 -18.55 -46.05
N LYS A 111 27.00 -19.72 -46.70
CA LYS A 111 27.31 -20.07 -48.09
C LYS A 111 26.54 -21.32 -48.51
#